data_AF-A0A356QNH3-F1
#
_entry.id   AF-A0A356QNH3-F1
#
_cell.length_a   1.000
_cell.length_b   1.000
_cell.length_c   1.000
_cell.angle_alpha   90.00
_cell.angle_beta   90.00
_cell.angle_gamma   90.00
#
_symmetry.space_group_name_H-M   'P 1'
#
loop_
_entity.id
_entity.type
_entity.pdbx_description
1 polymer ?
#
loop_
_entity_poly.entity_id
_entity_poly.type
_entity_poly.pdbx_seq_one_letter_code
_entity_poly.pdbx_strand_id
1 'polypeptide(L)'
;DETLLRHAIDRELARDGQIFFVHNRINDIEKVADKIRKIAPHISIGIAHGRLREGELEQVMVDFVAGRTQLLLATTIIESGLDIPRANTIFIDESDHYGLADLH
;
A
#
# COMPACT_ATOMS: atom_id res chain seq x y z
N ASP A 1 6.93 13.39 -1.27
CA ASP A 1 6.65 14.40 -0.24
C ASP A 1 5.78 13.76 0.84
N GLU A 2 6.19 13.82 2.11
CA GLU A 2 5.46 13.23 3.24
C GLU A 2 4.15 13.97 3.56
N THR A 3 4.11 15.29 3.34
CA THR A 3 2.93 16.13 3.58
C THR A 3 1.84 15.79 2.59
N LEU A 4 2.20 15.64 1.32
CA LEU A 4 1.27 15.23 0.27
C LEU A 4 0.70 13.83 0.54
N LEU A 5 1.56 12.89 0.94
CA LEU A 5 1.13 11.52 1.29
C LEU A 5 0.16 11.53 2.46
N ARG A 6 0.45 12.27 3.54
CA ARG A 6 -0.45 12.44 4.68
C ARG A 6 -1.82 12.98 4.25
N HIS A 7 -1.85 14.10 3.52
CA HIS A 7 -3.10 14.72 3.10
C HIS A 7 -3.93 13.80 2.20
N ALA A 8 -3.29 13.06 1.31
CA ALA A 8 -3.98 12.14 0.43
C ALA A 8 -4.51 10.93 1.20
N ILE A 9 -3.78 10.42 2.20
CA ILE A 9 -4.28 9.40 3.13
C ILE A 9 -5.51 9.92 3.87
N ASP A 10 -5.39 11.04 4.57
CA ASP A 10 -6.48 11.59 5.39
C ASP A 10 -7.74 11.88 4.57
N ARG A 11 -7.57 12.36 3.32
CA ARG A 11 -8.69 12.61 2.41
C ARG A 11 -9.43 11.35 1.99
N GLU A 12 -8.73 10.26 1.73
CA GLU A 12 -9.37 8.99 1.35
C GLU A 12 -10.11 8.37 2.55
N LEU A 13 -9.49 8.42 3.74
CA LEU A 13 -10.11 7.91 4.96
C LEU A 13 -11.34 8.72 5.38
N ALA A 14 -11.33 10.04 5.16
CA ALA A 14 -12.51 10.89 5.39
C ALA A 14 -13.72 10.53 4.50
N ARG A 15 -13.51 9.71 3.46
CA ARG A 15 -14.56 9.22 2.55
C ARG A 15 -14.92 7.75 2.83
N ASP A 16 -14.48 7.21 3.97
CA ASP A 16 -14.56 5.78 4.32
C ASP A 16 -13.96 4.87 3.23
N GLY A 17 -12.98 5.41 2.50
CA GLY A 17 -12.27 4.72 1.43
C GLY A 17 -11.06 3.96 1.94
N GLN A 18 -10.48 3.15 1.05
CA GLN A 18 -9.28 2.37 1.32
C GLN A 18 -8.18 2.74 0.34
N ILE A 19 -6.94 2.51 0.75
CA ILE A 19 -5.76 2.94 0.00
C ILE A 19 -4.97 1.71 -0.41
N PHE A 20 -4.63 1.63 -1.70
CA PHE A 20 -3.69 0.64 -2.20
C PHE A 20 -2.34 1.32 -2.44
N PHE A 21 -1.28 0.81 -1.84
CA PHE A 21 0.08 1.35 -1.98
C PHE A 21 0.96 0.28 -2.60
N VAL A 22 1.49 0.55 -3.80
CA VAL A 22 2.37 -0.35 -4.53
C VAL A 22 3.82 0.01 -4.26
N HIS A 23 4.61 -0.96 -3.82
CA HIS A 23 6.05 -0.84 -3.64
C HIS A 23 6.77 -2.06 -4.24
N ASN A 24 7.66 -1.84 -5.19
CA ASN A 24 8.21 -2.91 -6.04
C ASN A 24 9.22 -3.85 -5.34
N ARG A 25 9.65 -3.53 -4.12
CA ARG A 25 10.74 -4.26 -3.43
C ARG A 25 10.30 -4.86 -2.10
N ILE A 26 10.33 -6.19 -2.02
CA ILE A 26 9.98 -6.91 -0.78
C ILE A 26 11.00 -6.63 0.34
N ASN A 27 12.24 -6.31 0.01
CA ASN A 27 13.32 -6.20 1.01
C ASN A 27 13.20 -4.96 1.92
N ASP A 28 12.57 -3.89 1.44
CA ASP A 28 12.37 -2.61 2.14
C ASP A 28 10.89 -2.28 2.39
N ILE A 29 9.96 -3.18 2.04
CA ILE A 29 8.52 -2.99 2.25
C ILE A 29 8.16 -2.70 3.71
N GLU A 30 8.80 -3.37 4.68
CA GLU A 30 8.59 -3.09 6.11
C GLU A 30 9.05 -1.69 6.50
N LYS A 31 10.16 -1.20 5.91
CA LYS A 31 10.65 0.16 6.15
C LYS A 31 9.67 1.20 5.58
N VAL A 32 9.07 0.90 4.43
CA VAL A 32 8.02 1.73 3.84
C VAL A 32 6.79 1.73 4.74
N ALA A 33 6.36 0.57 5.25
CA ALA A 33 5.27 0.48 6.21
C ALA A 33 5.55 1.34 7.45
N ASP A 34 6.74 1.25 8.04
CA ASP A 34 7.13 2.05 9.20
C ASP A 34 7.16 3.56 8.90
N LYS A 35 7.57 3.95 7.69
CA LYS A 35 7.51 5.33 7.24
C LYS A 35 6.05 5.80 7.17
N ILE A 36 5.16 5.00 6.57
CA ILE A 36 3.73 5.31 6.50
C ILE A 36 3.13 5.39 7.91
N ARG A 37 3.49 4.49 8.83
CA ARG A 37 3.05 4.54 10.25
C ARG A 37 3.47 5.84 10.94
N LYS A 38 4.66 6.36 10.65
CA LYS A 38 5.10 7.66 11.19
C LYS A 38 4.30 8.83 10.60
N ILE A 39 3.95 8.74 9.33
CA ILE A 39 3.16 9.76 8.62
C ILE A 39 1.68 9.69 9.02
N ALA A 40 1.13 8.52 9.28
CA ALA A 40 -0.28 8.32 9.60
C ALA A 40 -0.41 7.23 10.69
N PRO A 41 -0.17 7.58 11.97
CA PRO A 41 -0.13 6.61 13.06
C PRO A 41 -1.51 6.03 13.43
N HIS A 42 -2.58 6.66 12.98
CA HIS A 42 -3.97 6.29 13.27
C HIS A 42 -4.55 5.26 12.31
N ILE A 43 -3.80 4.82 11.30
CA ILE A 43 -4.31 3.93 10.25
C ILE A 43 -3.81 2.51 10.45
N SER A 44 -4.65 1.53 10.13
CA SER A 44 -4.22 0.14 10.01
C SER A 44 -3.61 -0.13 8.63
N ILE A 45 -2.47 -0.80 8.64
CA ILE A 45 -1.70 -1.13 7.45
C ILE A 45 -1.54 -2.64 7.37
N GLY A 46 -1.96 -3.21 6.24
CA GLY A 46 -1.71 -4.60 5.86
C GLY A 46 -0.57 -4.65 4.86
N ILE A 47 0.30 -5.65 4.97
CA ILE A 47 1.42 -5.85 4.04
C ILE A 47 1.16 -7.13 3.26
N ALA A 48 1.19 -7.06 1.94
CA ALA A 48 0.98 -8.20 1.05
C ALA A 48 2.15 -8.36 0.07
N HIS A 49 2.86 -9.48 0.15
CA HIS A 49 3.97 -9.76 -0.76
C HIS A 49 4.14 -11.27 -0.98
N GLY A 50 4.82 -11.64 -2.07
CA GLY A 50 4.99 -13.05 -2.47
C GLY A 50 5.80 -13.95 -1.53
N ARG A 51 6.43 -13.40 -0.48
CA ARG A 51 7.06 -14.21 0.60
C ARG A 51 6.09 -14.65 1.69
N LEU A 52 4.86 -14.14 1.72
CA LEU A 52 3.85 -14.60 2.65
C LEU A 52 3.41 -16.01 2.26
N ARG A 53 3.05 -16.82 3.27
CA ARG A 53 2.36 -18.08 3.02
C ARG A 53 0.97 -17.77 2.45
N GLU A 54 0.42 -18.71 1.69
CA GLU A 54 -0.89 -18.56 1.04
C GLU A 54 -1.98 -18.09 2.02
N GLY A 55 -2.12 -18.75 3.17
CA GLY A 55 -3.11 -18.36 4.18
C GLY A 55 -2.84 -17.02 4.87
N GLU A 56 -1.58 -16.57 4.95
CA GLU A 56 -1.26 -15.24 5.48
C GLU A 56 -1.66 -14.15 4.49
N LEU A 57 -1.35 -14.37 3.21
CA LEU A 57 -1.76 -13.46 2.13
C LEU A 57 -3.30 -13.38 2.06
N GLU A 58 -3.98 -14.52 2.09
CA GLU A 58 -5.44 -14.59 2.10
C GLU A 58 -6.02 -13.79 3.27
N GLN A 59 -5.49 -13.97 4.48
CA GLN A 59 -5.97 -13.25 5.66
C GLN A 59 -5.80 -11.72 5.51
N VAL A 60 -4.63 -11.26 5.04
CA VAL A 60 -4.39 -9.83 4.79
C VAL A 60 -5.38 -9.27 3.76
N MET A 61 -5.65 -10.02 2.70
CA MET A 61 -6.61 -9.62 1.66
C MET A 61 -8.04 -9.58 2.20
N VAL A 62 -8.45 -10.58 2.99
CA VAL A 62 -9.77 -10.64 3.64
C VAL A 62 -9.96 -9.48 4.62
N ASP A 63 -8.93 -9.13 5.38
CA ASP A 63 -8.94 -7.97 6.28
C ASP A 63 -9.08 -6.65 5.51
N PHE A 64 -8.40 -6.54 4.37
CA PHE A 64 -8.52 -5.38 3.50
C PHE A 64 -9.92 -5.30 2.89
N VAL A 65 -10.42 -6.32 2.21
CA VAL A 65 -11.77 -6.28 1.59
C VAL A 65 -12.87 -6.01 2.63
N ALA A 66 -12.72 -6.53 3.86
CA ALA A 66 -13.66 -6.29 4.94
C ALA A 66 -13.59 -4.87 5.54
N GLY A 67 -12.66 -4.01 5.11
CA GLY A 67 -12.45 -2.67 5.65
C GLY A 67 -11.76 -2.63 7.01
N ARG A 68 -11.25 -3.77 7.51
CA ARG A 68 -10.48 -3.83 8.77
C ARG A 68 -9.12 -3.17 8.62
N THR A 69 -8.55 -3.27 7.42
CA THR A 69 -7.31 -2.61 7.04
C THR A 69 -7.60 -1.39 6.17
N GLN A 70 -7.09 -0.20 6.53
CA GLN A 70 -7.32 1.01 5.73
C GLN A 70 -6.35 1.16 4.56
N LEU A 71 -5.11 0.71 4.73
CA LEU A 71 -4.07 0.77 3.69
C LEU A 71 -3.46 -0.61 3.45
N LEU A 72 -3.48 -1.07 2.20
CA LEU A 72 -2.79 -2.27 1.77
C LEU A 72 -1.50 -1.89 1.05
N LEU A 73 -0.36 -2.20 1.67
CA LEU A 73 0.95 -2.05 1.09
C LEU A 73 1.34 -3.36 0.40
N ALA A 74 1.41 -3.35 -0.93
CA ALA A 74 1.63 -4.55 -1.71
C ALA A 74 2.79 -4.41 -2.69
N THR A 75 3.45 -5.52 -3.00
CA THR A 75 4.28 -5.61 -4.20
C THR A 75 3.44 -5.85 -5.44
N THR A 76 3.90 -5.40 -6.61
CA THR A 76 3.22 -5.50 -7.93
C THR A 76 2.77 -6.90 -8.30
N ILE A 77 3.39 -7.94 -7.75
CA ILE A 77 3.03 -9.35 -7.99
C ILE A 77 1.66 -9.71 -7.37
N ILE A 78 1.14 -8.90 -6.44
CA ILE A 78 -0.22 -9.09 -5.88
C ILE A 78 -1.25 -8.48 -6.85
N GLU A 79 -1.23 -8.97 -8.08
CA GLU A 79 -2.26 -8.76 -9.11
C GLU A 79 -3.24 -9.94 -9.09
N SER A 80 -3.48 -10.54 -7.92
CA SER A 80 -4.58 -11.49 -7.75
C SER A 80 -5.84 -10.77 -8.21
N GLY A 81 -6.61 -11.37 -9.12
CA GLY A 81 -7.85 -10.83 -9.70
C GLY A 81 -9.01 -10.64 -8.70
N LEU A 82 -8.69 -10.19 -7.49
CA LEU A 82 -9.61 -9.67 -6.50
C LEU A 82 -10.05 -8.28 -6.95
N ASP A 83 -11.35 -8.15 -7.17
CA ASP A 83 -12.00 -6.86 -7.29
C ASP A 83 -11.98 -6.19 -5.90
N ILE A 84 -11.29 -5.04 -5.79
CA ILE A 84 -11.22 -4.25 -4.57
C ILE A 84 -12.06 -2.99 -4.78
N PRO A 85 -13.40 -3.08 -4.61
CA PRO A 85 -14.32 -2.00 -4.99
C PRO A 85 -14.17 -0.73 -4.15
N ARG A 86 -13.47 -0.80 -3.00
CA ARG A 86 -13.28 0.31 -2.07
C ARG A 86 -11.93 1.01 -2.18
N ALA A 87 -10.99 0.49 -2.96
CA ALA A 87 -9.69 1.14 -3.15
C ALA A 87 -9.79 2.23 -4.22
N ASN A 88 -10.24 3.43 -3.84
CA ASN A 88 -10.40 4.54 -4.79
C ASN A 88 -9.10 5.35 -4.99
N THR A 89 -8.10 5.15 -4.12
CA THR A 89 -6.80 5.81 -4.21
C THR A 89 -5.68 4.77 -4.28
N ILE A 90 -4.85 4.87 -5.33
CA ILE A 90 -3.65 4.06 -5.53
C ILE A 90 -2.42 4.98 -5.43
N PHE A 91 -1.46 4.61 -4.60
CA PHE A 91 -0.11 5.16 -4.61
C PHE A 91 0.85 4.17 -5.25
N ILE A 92 1.76 4.65 -6.08
CA ILE A 92 2.82 3.85 -6.68
C ILE A 92 4.14 4.47 -6.23
N ASP A 93 4.95 3.69 -5.52
CA ASP A 93 6.31 4.09 -5.16
C ASP A 93 7.27 3.76 -6.31
N GLU A 94 7.59 4.77 -7.10
CA GLU A 94 8.55 4.72 -8.21
C GLU A 94 10.02 4.82 -7.74
N SER A 95 10.36 4.31 -6.54
CA SER A 95 11.73 4.36 -6.01
C SER A 95 12.75 3.51 -6.79
N ASP A 96 12.35 2.96 -7.94
CA ASP A 96 13.20 2.30 -8.93
C ASP A 96 13.66 3.25 -10.06
N HIS A 97 13.16 4.49 -10.17
CA HIS A 97 13.56 5.42 -11.23
C HIS A 97 14.88 6.17 -10.99
N TYR A 98 15.63 5.89 -9.91
CA TYR A 98 17.03 6.33 -9.77
C TYR A 98 18.01 5.37 -10.46
N GLY A 99 17.68 4.97 -11.68
CA GLY A 99 18.48 4.14 -12.56
C GLY A 99 18.10 4.40 -14.02
N LEU A 100 18.79 5.37 -14.64
CA LEU A 100 18.82 5.69 -16.08
C LEU A 100 17.52 6.25 -16.69
N ALA A 101 17.31 7.56 -16.55
CA ALA A 101 16.76 8.48 -17.56
C ALA A 101 16.53 9.86 -16.89
N ASP A 102 17.58 10.62 -16.57
CA ASP A 102 18.03 11.66 -17.50
C ASP A 102 18.45 11.14 -18.88
N LEU A 103 17.47 11.13 -19.78
CA LEU A 103 17.67 11.41 -21.20
C LEU A 103 16.45 12.22 -21.65
N HIS A 104 16.69 13.54 -21.68
CA HIS A 104 15.91 14.67 -22.21
C HIS A 104 15.22 15.58 -21.19
#